data_AF-A0A7X4Y555-F1
#
_entry.id   AF-A0A7X4Y555-F1
#
_cell.length_a   1.000
_cell.length_b   1.000
_cell.length_c   1.000
_cell.angle_alpha   90.00
_cell.angle_beta   90.00
_cell.angle_gamma   90.00
#
_symmetry.space_group_name_H-M   'P 1'
#
loop_
_entity.id
_entity.type
_entity.pdbx_description
1 polymer ?
#
loop_
_entity_poly.entity_id
_entity_poly.type
_entity_poly.pdbx_seq_one_letter_code
_entity_poly.pdbx_strand_id
1 'polypeptide(L)'
;MKTGFVMAAAFLSLAGCQGPDDSAQAPTGTQESQAQGCVSRFNGIQSCAVGNAQLAATAEGLQVFGLAQGTANGVASRFSNATGWQQAARMNLGGGQGQFSLAARDADQVVSTLSVTPSANGSQLSVAPAFTGTAGGSTYRVNVYRDGVFQGGGTHEPAARVVIFTDWMGNVYMAWGFAAIDFRHLPFPFAVRADSVPQTEDGACIWRMSLKGKTFTTQVNGQQLTGDTLELVEQIGDGAYPYRHFSGIDVKGSAGSYTIVNEATALVSADGAQAR
;
A
#
# COMPACT_ATOMS: atom_id res chain seq x y z
N MET A 1 -31.46 55.84 -8.96
CA MET A 1 -30.09 55.50 -8.51
C MET A 1 -30.16 54.22 -7.69
N LYS A 2 -29.34 53.23 -8.05
CA LYS A 2 -29.07 51.98 -7.32
C LYS A 2 -28.52 52.37 -5.92
N THR A 3 -28.72 51.62 -4.83
CA THR A 3 -28.17 50.28 -4.59
C THR A 3 -28.85 49.69 -3.34
N GLY A 4 -29.40 48.49 -3.45
CA GLY A 4 -29.88 47.71 -2.30
C GLY A 4 -28.73 46.91 -1.70
N PHE A 5 -28.60 46.95 -0.38
CA PHE A 5 -27.73 46.04 0.38
C PHE A 5 -28.50 44.74 0.63
N VAL A 6 -28.05 43.65 0.00
CA VAL A 6 -28.46 42.30 0.37
C VAL A 6 -27.34 41.73 1.24
N MET A 7 -27.60 41.56 2.53
CA MET A 7 -26.76 40.73 3.39
C MET A 7 -26.96 39.26 2.99
N ALA A 8 -25.93 38.66 2.36
CA ALA A 8 -25.86 37.23 2.21
C ALA A 8 -25.38 36.62 3.52
N ALA A 9 -26.26 35.91 4.23
CA ALA A 9 -25.90 35.08 5.36
C ALA A 9 -25.03 33.91 4.85
N ALA A 10 -23.78 33.87 5.28
CA ALA A 10 -22.91 32.72 5.09
C ALA A 10 -23.40 31.58 5.99
N PHE A 11 -24.07 30.60 5.40
CA PHE A 11 -24.27 29.30 6.06
C PHE A 11 -22.93 28.56 6.06
N LEU A 12 -22.19 28.71 7.17
CA LEU A 12 -21.11 27.81 7.55
C LEU A 12 -21.74 26.44 7.86
N SER A 13 -21.81 25.57 6.87
CA SER A 13 -22.03 24.15 7.10
C SER A 13 -20.79 23.58 7.78
N LEU A 14 -20.79 23.60 9.12
CA LEU A 14 -19.98 22.70 9.92
C LEU A 14 -20.34 21.27 9.49
N ALA A 15 -19.50 20.65 8.68
CA ALA A 15 -19.53 19.20 8.50
C ALA A 15 -19.07 18.60 9.85
N GLY A 16 -20.04 18.35 10.72
CA GLY A 16 -19.84 17.58 11.93
C GLY A 16 -19.52 16.14 11.54
N CYS A 17 -18.42 15.63 12.08
CA CYS A 17 -18.16 14.21 12.20
C CYS A 17 -19.26 13.60 13.08
N GLN A 18 -20.24 12.95 12.48
CA GLN A 18 -21.14 12.01 13.14
C GLN A 18 -21.70 11.07 12.07
N GLY A 19 -21.17 9.84 12.07
CA GLY A 19 -21.67 8.76 11.21
C GLY A 19 -23.11 8.38 11.61
N PRO A 20 -23.94 7.89 10.68
CA PRO A 20 -25.20 7.28 11.04
C PRO A 20 -24.98 5.86 11.57
N ASP A 21 -25.63 5.57 12.70
CA ASP A 21 -25.70 4.29 13.36
C ASP A 21 -26.27 3.16 12.48
N ASP A 22 -25.71 1.96 12.68
CA ASP A 22 -26.20 0.68 12.17
C ASP A 22 -27.57 0.34 12.78
N SER A 23 -28.63 0.36 11.96
CA SER A 23 -29.81 -0.50 12.13
C SER A 23 -30.81 -0.37 10.98
N ALA A 24 -30.54 -1.08 9.88
CA ALA A 24 -31.59 -1.55 8.97
C ALA A 24 -31.06 -2.70 8.10
N GLN A 25 -31.28 -3.93 8.55
CA GLN A 25 -31.13 -5.13 7.73
C GLN A 25 -32.34 -5.25 6.82
N ALA A 26 -32.13 -5.15 5.51
CA ALA A 26 -33.12 -5.37 4.46
C ALA A 26 -32.38 -5.93 3.21
N PRO A 27 -33.07 -6.64 2.30
CA PRO A 27 -32.80 -8.04 1.99
C PRO A 27 -31.68 -8.25 0.97
N THR A 28 -31.05 -9.43 1.05
CA THR A 28 -30.29 -10.06 -0.04
C THR A 28 -31.16 -10.20 -1.29
N GLY A 29 -31.15 -9.18 -2.14
CA GLY A 29 -31.74 -9.14 -3.46
C GLY A 29 -30.70 -8.62 -4.43
N THR A 30 -30.25 -9.51 -5.32
CA THR A 30 -29.47 -9.27 -6.55
C THR A 30 -29.35 -7.81 -6.97
N GLN A 31 -28.17 -7.24 -6.75
CA GLN A 31 -27.67 -6.11 -7.52
C GLN A 31 -26.28 -6.45 -8.03
N GLU A 32 -26.22 -7.39 -8.99
CA GLU A 32 -25.13 -7.47 -9.95
C GLU A 32 -25.19 -6.21 -10.82
N SER A 33 -24.70 -5.10 -10.27
CA SER A 33 -24.37 -3.91 -11.04
C SER A 33 -23.11 -4.23 -11.83
N GLN A 34 -23.25 -4.26 -13.16
CA GLN A 34 -22.19 -4.61 -14.09
C GLN A 34 -20.97 -3.67 -13.96
N ALA A 35 -19.96 -4.08 -13.19
CA ALA A 35 -18.61 -3.53 -13.31
C ALA A 35 -17.88 -4.31 -14.42
N GLN A 36 -18.05 -3.88 -15.67
CA GLN A 36 -17.28 -4.42 -16.79
C GLN A 36 -15.78 -4.25 -16.48
N GLY A 37 -15.05 -5.36 -16.36
CA GLY A 37 -13.60 -5.35 -16.09
C GLY A 37 -13.16 -5.66 -14.65
N CYS A 38 -14.04 -6.20 -13.79
CA CYS A 38 -13.65 -6.78 -12.51
C CYS A 38 -13.50 -8.31 -12.57
N VAL A 39 -12.56 -8.86 -11.79
CA VAL A 39 -12.28 -10.29 -11.66
C VAL A 39 -12.14 -10.63 -10.17
N SER A 40 -12.86 -11.64 -9.70
CA SER A 40 -12.69 -12.17 -8.35
C SER A 40 -11.75 -13.38 -8.35
N ARG A 41 -10.61 -13.28 -7.66
CA ARG A 41 -9.63 -14.37 -7.48
C ARG A 41 -9.05 -14.34 -6.07
N PHE A 42 -8.04 -15.17 -5.81
CA PHE A 42 -7.21 -15.08 -4.61
C PHE A 42 -8.02 -15.07 -3.30
N ASN A 43 -8.89 -16.07 -3.14
CA ASN A 43 -9.76 -16.21 -1.97
C ASN A 43 -10.78 -15.07 -1.79
N GLY A 44 -11.37 -14.60 -2.90
CA GLY A 44 -12.50 -13.66 -2.87
C GLY A 44 -12.13 -12.18 -2.96
N ILE A 45 -10.86 -11.85 -3.20
CA ILE A 45 -10.45 -10.48 -3.50
C ILE A 45 -10.99 -10.09 -4.87
N GLN A 46 -11.75 -9.00 -4.90
CA GLN A 46 -12.28 -8.43 -6.14
C GLN A 46 -11.28 -7.43 -6.70
N SER A 47 -10.73 -7.71 -7.87
CA SER A 47 -9.79 -6.84 -8.57
C SER A 47 -10.47 -6.22 -9.78
N CYS A 48 -10.52 -4.89 -9.84
CA CYS A 48 -11.16 -4.14 -10.92
C CYS A 48 -10.14 -3.33 -11.71
N ALA A 49 -10.27 -3.31 -13.04
CA ALA A 49 -9.49 -2.41 -13.88
C ALA A 49 -9.74 -0.94 -13.50
N VAL A 50 -8.69 -0.12 -13.49
CA VAL A 50 -8.77 1.32 -13.25
C VAL A 50 -8.22 2.08 -14.45
N GLY A 51 -8.90 3.15 -14.84
CA GLY A 51 -8.55 3.96 -16.01
C GLY A 51 -8.71 3.15 -17.29
N ASN A 52 -7.70 3.19 -18.16
CA ASN A 52 -7.68 2.42 -19.41
C ASN A 52 -7.05 1.03 -19.26
N ALA A 53 -6.79 0.60 -18.03
CA ALA A 53 -6.23 -0.73 -17.81
C ALA A 53 -7.23 -1.82 -18.19
N GLN A 54 -6.71 -3.00 -18.44
CA GLN A 54 -7.48 -4.19 -18.73
C GLN A 54 -6.96 -5.35 -17.89
N LEU A 55 -7.87 -6.24 -17.50
CA LEU A 55 -7.58 -7.42 -16.69
C LEU A 55 -7.85 -8.68 -17.50
N ALA A 56 -6.93 -9.65 -17.43
CA ALA A 56 -7.13 -10.99 -17.97
C ALA A 56 -6.73 -12.03 -16.93
N ALA A 57 -7.67 -12.92 -16.59
CA ALA A 57 -7.35 -14.09 -15.78
C ALA A 57 -6.60 -15.11 -16.65
N THR A 58 -5.44 -15.55 -16.17
CA THR A 58 -4.58 -16.54 -16.83
C THR A 58 -4.28 -17.70 -15.87
N ALA A 59 -3.66 -18.76 -16.37
CA ALA A 59 -3.16 -19.85 -15.55
C ALA A 59 -2.07 -19.39 -14.55
N GLU A 60 -1.24 -18.42 -14.92
CA GLU A 60 -0.18 -17.88 -14.05
C GLU A 60 -0.74 -16.97 -12.95
N GLY A 61 -1.82 -16.24 -13.23
CA GLY A 61 -2.36 -15.23 -12.32
C GLY A 61 -3.30 -14.25 -13.01
N LEU A 62 -3.42 -13.04 -12.48
CA LEU A 62 -4.19 -11.94 -13.06
C LEU A 62 -3.24 -11.00 -13.81
N GLN A 63 -3.34 -10.97 -15.14
CA GLN A 63 -2.55 -10.06 -15.97
C GLN A 63 -3.21 -8.69 -16.04
N VAL A 64 -2.40 -7.64 -15.88
CA VAL A 64 -2.79 -6.24 -15.98
C VAL A 64 -2.02 -5.58 -17.13
N PHE A 65 -2.75 -4.97 -18.06
CA PHE A 65 -2.19 -4.34 -19.26
C PHE A 65 -2.96 -3.05 -19.59
N GLY A 66 -2.56 -2.30 -20.63
CA GLY A 66 -3.11 -0.96 -20.91
C GLY A 66 -2.53 0.14 -19.99
N LEU A 67 -1.34 -0.09 -19.43
CA LEU A 67 -0.69 0.73 -18.42
C LEU A 67 0.15 1.86 -19.05
N ALA A 68 -0.47 2.70 -19.88
CA ALA A 68 0.23 3.81 -20.53
C ALA A 68 0.52 5.00 -19.58
N GLN A 69 -0.23 5.14 -18.48
CA GLN A 69 -0.12 6.26 -17.53
C GLN A 69 0.04 5.77 -16.09
N GLY A 70 1.19 6.04 -15.50
CA GLY A 70 1.66 5.46 -14.23
C GLY A 70 0.77 5.69 -13.02
N THR A 71 0.04 6.80 -13.01
CA THR A 71 -0.77 7.27 -11.88
C THR A 71 -2.28 7.13 -12.11
N ALA A 72 -2.68 6.69 -13.31
CA ALA A 72 -4.09 6.64 -13.71
C ALA A 72 -4.55 5.22 -14.03
N ASN A 73 -3.70 4.40 -14.66
CA ASN A 73 -4.07 3.07 -15.11
C ASN A 73 -3.54 2.01 -14.14
N GLY A 74 -4.37 1.03 -13.82
CA GLY A 74 -3.99 -0.02 -12.87
C GLY A 74 -5.11 -0.98 -12.52
N VAL A 75 -5.01 -1.52 -11.31
CA VAL A 75 -6.01 -2.39 -10.70
C VAL A 75 -6.35 -1.87 -9.32
N ALA A 76 -7.61 -1.96 -8.94
CA ALA A 76 -8.07 -1.75 -7.58
C ALA A 76 -8.50 -3.10 -7.01
N SER A 77 -7.80 -3.57 -5.99
CA SER A 77 -8.20 -4.72 -5.19
C SER A 77 -9.06 -4.23 -4.02
N ARG A 78 -10.21 -4.87 -3.82
CA ARG A 78 -11.19 -4.55 -2.77
C ARG A 78 -11.49 -5.78 -1.92
N PHE A 79 -11.65 -5.55 -0.62
CA PHE A 79 -11.94 -6.55 0.40
C PHE A 79 -12.66 -5.88 1.57
N SER A 80 -13.40 -6.64 2.38
CA SER A 80 -14.32 -6.08 3.39
C SER A 80 -13.62 -5.37 4.54
N ASN A 81 -12.59 -5.99 5.12
CA ASN A 81 -11.86 -5.44 6.26
C ASN A 81 -10.53 -6.21 6.44
N ALA A 82 -9.39 -5.54 6.31
CA ALA A 82 -8.07 -6.16 6.47
C ALA A 82 -7.16 -5.34 7.40
N THR A 83 -6.31 -6.04 8.14
CA THR A 83 -5.18 -5.50 8.91
C THR A 83 -3.84 -5.73 8.20
N GLY A 84 -3.82 -6.64 7.23
CA GLY A 84 -2.66 -6.94 6.41
C GLY A 84 -3.05 -7.32 4.99
N TRP A 85 -2.16 -7.06 4.05
CA TRP A 85 -2.29 -7.39 2.65
C TRP A 85 -0.92 -7.75 2.09
N GLN A 86 -0.90 -8.73 1.19
CA GLN A 86 0.27 -9.08 0.42
C GLN A 86 -0.13 -9.33 -1.03
N GLN A 87 0.74 -8.89 -1.95
CA GLN A 87 0.66 -9.26 -3.35
C GLN A 87 2.02 -9.71 -3.86
N ALA A 88 2.06 -10.87 -4.51
CA ALA A 88 3.21 -11.28 -5.30
C ALA A 88 2.93 -10.97 -6.77
N ALA A 89 3.82 -10.22 -7.41
CA ALA A 89 3.69 -9.81 -8.80
C ALA A 89 4.97 -10.09 -9.58
N ARG A 90 4.81 -10.54 -10.82
CA ARG A 90 5.86 -10.51 -11.84
C ARG A 90 5.73 -9.22 -12.63
N MET A 91 6.76 -8.39 -12.59
CA MET A 91 6.76 -7.07 -13.21
C MET A 91 7.94 -6.94 -14.17
N ASN A 92 7.74 -6.19 -15.25
CA ASN A 92 8.83 -5.74 -16.11
C ASN A 92 9.13 -4.27 -15.80
N LEU A 93 10.29 -4.02 -15.19
CA LEU A 93 10.76 -2.67 -14.85
C LEU A 93 11.67 -2.08 -15.95
N GLY A 94 11.85 -2.79 -17.06
CA GLY A 94 12.90 -2.60 -18.06
C GLY A 94 12.99 -1.20 -18.67
N GLY A 95 14.24 -0.73 -18.85
CA GLY A 95 14.61 0.54 -19.48
C GLY A 95 14.28 1.79 -18.69
N GLY A 96 13.89 1.66 -17.41
CA GLY A 96 13.63 2.82 -16.55
C GLY A 96 12.36 3.61 -16.86
N GLN A 97 11.44 3.04 -17.65
CA GLN A 97 10.16 3.66 -17.99
C GLN A 97 9.00 3.19 -17.10
N GLY A 98 9.29 2.24 -16.21
CA GLY A 98 8.39 1.76 -15.19
C GLY A 98 8.02 2.87 -14.20
N GLN A 99 6.78 2.91 -13.73
CA GLN A 99 6.43 3.54 -12.45
C GLN A 99 5.32 2.72 -11.82
N PHE A 100 5.38 2.49 -10.52
CA PHE A 100 4.28 1.90 -9.77
C PHE A 100 3.91 2.82 -8.62
N SER A 101 2.61 2.98 -8.40
CA SER A 101 2.10 3.63 -7.20
C SER A 101 1.05 2.72 -6.57
N LEU A 102 1.25 2.41 -5.31
CA LEU A 102 0.31 1.69 -4.48
C LEU A 102 -0.38 2.68 -3.55
N ALA A 103 -1.67 2.49 -3.32
CA ALA A 103 -2.43 3.26 -2.33
C ALA A 103 -3.29 2.30 -1.50
N ALA A 104 -3.04 2.27 -0.20
CA ALA A 104 -3.94 1.64 0.75
C ALA A 104 -5.10 2.57 1.05
N ARG A 105 -6.30 2.00 1.12
CA ARG A 105 -7.54 2.74 1.33
C ARG A 105 -8.40 2.15 2.40
N ASP A 106 -9.00 3.02 3.18
CA ASP A 106 -10.19 2.70 3.94
C ASP A 106 -11.39 3.39 3.31
N ALA A 107 -12.26 2.58 2.69
CA ALA A 107 -13.30 3.01 1.78
C ALA A 107 -12.72 3.93 0.69
N ASP A 108 -13.16 5.19 0.65
CA ASP A 108 -12.69 6.18 -0.32
C ASP A 108 -11.44 6.95 0.13
N GLN A 109 -11.08 6.87 1.42
CA GLN A 109 -9.94 7.58 1.98
C GLN A 109 -8.63 6.85 1.69
N VAL A 110 -7.63 7.59 1.21
CA VAL A 110 -6.25 7.07 1.13
C VAL A 110 -5.59 7.16 2.50
N VAL A 111 -5.16 6.02 3.03
CA VAL A 111 -4.49 5.93 4.33
C VAL A 111 -2.97 5.97 4.18
N SER A 112 -2.43 5.38 3.11
CA SER A 112 -1.01 5.41 2.84
C SER A 112 -0.75 5.16 1.36
N THR A 113 0.38 5.66 0.86
CA THR A 113 0.83 5.39 -0.51
C THR A 113 2.28 4.95 -0.54
N LEU A 114 2.64 4.23 -1.60
CA LEU A 114 4.00 3.85 -1.92
C LEU A 114 4.25 4.11 -3.40
N SER A 115 5.27 4.87 -3.74
CA SER A 115 5.72 5.04 -5.12
C SER A 115 7.05 4.33 -5.35
N VAL A 116 7.17 3.69 -6.51
CA VAL A 116 8.32 2.89 -6.91
C VAL A 116 8.67 3.29 -8.33
N THR A 117 9.84 3.90 -8.50
CA THR A 117 10.28 4.46 -9.77
C THR A 117 11.67 3.93 -10.10
N PRO A 118 11.82 3.05 -11.10
CA PRO A 118 13.11 2.71 -11.67
C PRO A 118 13.83 3.94 -12.24
N SER A 119 15.14 3.99 -12.11
CA SER A 119 16.00 4.95 -12.82
C SER A 119 16.04 4.63 -14.32
N ALA A 120 16.29 5.66 -15.14
CA ALA A 120 16.35 5.54 -16.60
C ALA A 120 17.32 4.44 -17.11
N ASN A 121 18.41 4.20 -16.40
CA ASN A 121 19.40 3.18 -16.77
C ASN A 121 19.09 1.79 -16.17
N GLY A 122 18.00 1.63 -15.41
CA GLY A 122 17.63 0.36 -14.80
C GLY A 122 18.68 -0.17 -13.81
N SER A 123 19.37 0.72 -13.09
CA SER A 123 20.35 0.31 -12.05
C SER A 123 19.90 0.64 -10.63
N GLN A 124 18.78 1.34 -10.49
CA GLN A 124 18.28 1.85 -9.22
C GLN A 124 16.75 1.86 -9.21
N LEU A 125 16.18 1.63 -8.04
CA LEU A 125 14.77 1.85 -7.73
C LEU A 125 14.66 2.91 -6.63
N SER A 126 13.94 3.97 -6.91
CA SER A 126 13.50 4.94 -5.91
C SER A 126 12.18 4.46 -5.32
N VAL A 127 12.15 4.30 -4.00
CA VAL A 127 10.96 3.93 -3.23
C VAL A 127 10.61 5.08 -2.30
N ALA A 128 9.40 5.61 -2.38
CA ALA A 128 8.97 6.72 -1.53
C ALA A 128 7.57 6.46 -0.96
N PRO A 129 7.46 6.24 0.36
CA PRO A 129 6.17 6.15 1.03
C PRO A 129 5.61 7.54 1.32
N ALA A 130 4.30 7.64 1.47
CA ALA A 130 3.65 8.75 2.16
C ALA A 130 2.57 8.22 3.08
N PHE A 131 2.64 8.62 4.35
CA PHE A 131 1.71 8.24 5.40
C PHE A 131 0.87 9.43 5.83
N THR A 132 -0.39 9.20 6.18
CA THR A 132 -1.35 10.27 6.51
C THR A 132 -1.61 10.43 8.01
N GLY A 133 -0.90 9.69 8.87
CA GLY A 133 -1.17 9.66 10.31
C GLY A 133 -0.88 11.00 10.97
N THR A 134 0.05 11.77 10.39
CA THR A 134 0.42 13.12 10.81
C THR A 134 0.14 14.15 9.72
N ALA A 135 -0.41 15.31 10.10
CA ALA A 135 -0.60 16.43 9.17
C ALA A 135 0.74 16.91 8.60
N GLY A 136 0.85 17.01 7.27
CA GLY A 136 2.11 17.31 6.58
C GLY A 136 2.97 16.08 6.26
N GLY A 137 2.55 14.90 6.70
CA GLY A 137 3.24 13.62 6.50
C GLY A 137 4.01 13.19 7.75
N SER A 138 4.06 11.87 7.96
CA SER A 138 4.80 11.26 9.07
C SER A 138 6.26 11.02 8.70
N THR A 139 7.18 11.16 9.66
CA THR A 139 8.52 10.56 9.54
C THR A 139 8.34 9.05 9.41
N TYR A 140 9.35 8.37 8.89
CA TYR A 140 9.30 6.91 8.77
C TYR A 140 10.66 6.29 8.98
N ARG A 141 10.66 5.04 9.43
CA ARG A 141 11.86 4.23 9.56
C ARG A 141 12.01 3.31 8.37
N VAL A 142 13.26 3.14 7.95
CA VAL A 142 13.68 2.17 6.96
C VAL A 142 14.35 1.02 7.68
N ASN A 143 13.87 -0.20 7.50
CA ASN A 143 14.53 -1.41 7.96
C ASN A 143 14.93 -2.25 6.75
N VAL A 144 16.18 -2.72 6.74
CA VAL A 144 16.73 -3.58 5.68
C VAL A 144 16.95 -4.97 6.25
N TYR A 145 16.46 -5.98 5.54
CA TYR A 145 16.65 -7.38 5.91
C TYR A 145 17.28 -8.15 4.76
N ARG A 146 18.03 -9.19 5.13
CA ARG A 146 18.59 -10.20 4.23
C ARG A 146 18.25 -11.58 4.77
N ASP A 147 17.57 -12.40 3.98
CA ASP A 147 17.12 -13.75 4.36
C ASP A 147 16.32 -13.75 5.67
N GLY A 148 15.58 -12.66 5.89
CA GLY A 148 14.79 -12.41 7.11
C GLY A 148 15.61 -11.96 8.34
N VAL A 149 16.90 -11.70 8.21
CA VAL A 149 17.78 -11.17 9.27
C VAL A 149 17.96 -9.68 9.10
N PHE A 150 17.72 -8.90 10.16
CA PHE A 150 17.89 -7.44 10.16
C PHE A 150 19.36 -7.07 9.92
N GLN A 151 19.59 -6.17 8.96
CA GLN A 151 20.93 -5.72 8.57
C GLN A 151 21.23 -4.30 9.08
N GLY A 152 20.19 -3.53 9.37
CA GLY A 152 20.29 -2.14 9.80
C GLY A 152 19.08 -1.31 9.37
N GLY A 153 19.02 -0.08 9.86
CA GLY A 153 17.92 0.83 9.57
C GLY A 153 18.17 2.26 10.03
N GLY A 154 17.22 3.14 9.77
CA GLY A 154 17.32 4.56 10.06
C GLY A 154 16.02 5.33 9.86
N THR A 155 15.91 6.49 10.49
CA THR A 155 14.74 7.39 10.37
C THR A 155 14.94 8.37 9.22
N HIS A 156 13.85 8.63 8.51
CA HIS A 156 13.78 9.52 7.37
C HIS A 156 12.67 10.56 7.59
N GLU A 157 12.92 11.78 7.10
CA GLU A 157 11.96 12.87 7.08
C GLU A 157 10.77 12.56 6.15
N PRO A 158 9.60 13.21 6.34
CA PRO A 158 8.47 13.08 5.44
C PRO A 158 8.87 13.32 3.98
N ALA A 159 8.27 12.55 3.06
CA ALA A 159 8.53 12.59 1.61
C ALA A 159 9.98 12.26 1.18
N ALA A 160 10.89 11.93 2.11
CA ALA A 160 12.18 11.37 1.75
C ALA A 160 11.98 10.09 0.95
N ARG A 161 12.91 9.78 0.04
CA ARG A 161 12.92 8.56 -0.76
C ARG A 161 14.07 7.67 -0.34
N VAL A 162 13.88 6.36 -0.45
CA VAL A 162 14.94 5.35 -0.35
C VAL A 162 15.37 4.96 -1.76
N VAL A 163 16.67 5.02 -2.04
CA VAL A 163 17.22 4.53 -3.31
C VAL A 163 17.88 3.19 -3.06
N ILE A 164 17.35 2.14 -3.69
CA ILE A 164 18.02 0.85 -3.74
C ILE A 164 18.75 0.71 -5.07
N PHE A 165 19.97 0.18 -5.02
CA PHE A 165 20.82 -0.07 -6.18
C PHE A 165 20.78 -1.55 -6.51
N THR A 166 20.60 -1.84 -7.79
CA THR A 166 20.48 -3.18 -8.35
C THR A 166 21.26 -3.23 -9.64
N ASP A 167 22.14 -4.22 -9.80
CA ASP A 167 22.83 -4.52 -11.07
C ASP A 167 21.94 -5.29 -12.07
N TRP A 168 20.67 -5.49 -11.72
CA TRP A 168 19.68 -6.20 -12.51
C TRP A 168 18.34 -5.44 -12.45
N MET A 169 17.80 -4.98 -13.57
CA MET A 169 16.39 -4.53 -13.64
C MET A 169 15.79 -4.99 -14.96
N GLY A 170 15.09 -6.12 -14.90
CA GLY A 170 14.39 -6.71 -16.04
C GLY A 170 13.04 -7.25 -15.58
N ASN A 171 12.69 -8.47 -16.03
CA ASN A 171 11.57 -9.21 -15.45
C ASN A 171 11.92 -9.66 -14.03
N VAL A 172 11.22 -9.13 -13.04
CA VAL A 172 11.49 -9.36 -11.61
C VAL A 172 10.23 -9.85 -10.92
N TYR A 173 10.41 -10.75 -9.95
CA TYR A 173 9.36 -11.15 -9.03
C TYR A 173 9.48 -10.29 -7.78
N MET A 174 8.44 -9.50 -7.52
CA MET A 174 8.36 -8.63 -6.35
C MET A 174 7.18 -9.08 -5.48
N ALA A 175 7.40 -9.06 -4.17
CA ALA A 175 6.33 -9.19 -3.19
C ALA A 175 6.13 -7.84 -2.50
N TRP A 176 4.90 -7.36 -2.54
CA TRP A 176 4.43 -6.18 -1.84
C TRP A 176 3.69 -6.60 -0.58
N GLY A 177 3.84 -5.80 0.46
CA GLY A 177 3.14 -5.93 1.72
C GLY A 177 2.64 -4.59 2.20
N PHE A 178 1.42 -4.57 2.73
CA PHE A 178 0.88 -3.47 3.50
C PHE A 178 0.26 -3.99 4.78
N ALA A 179 0.55 -3.37 5.91
CA ALA A 179 -0.07 -3.73 7.18
C ALA A 179 -0.33 -2.49 8.04
N ALA A 180 -1.42 -2.54 8.80
CA ALA A 180 -1.68 -1.66 9.93
C ALA A 180 -1.43 -2.48 11.20
N ILE A 181 -0.39 -2.15 11.98
CA ILE A 181 0.13 -3.03 13.03
C ILE A 181 -0.13 -2.48 14.43
N ASP A 182 -0.67 -3.31 15.32
CA ASP A 182 -0.43 -3.31 16.78
C ASP A 182 0.58 -4.46 17.06
N PHE A 183 1.51 -4.29 18.00
CA PHE A 183 2.62 -5.23 18.25
C PHE A 183 2.19 -6.70 18.45
N ARG A 184 0.90 -6.95 18.72
CA ARG A 184 0.31 -8.29 18.92
C ARG A 184 -0.07 -9.06 17.65
N HIS A 185 -0.02 -8.48 16.44
CA HIS A 185 -0.59 -9.11 15.23
C HIS A 185 0.38 -9.29 14.06
N LEU A 186 1.40 -10.13 14.23
CA LEU A 186 2.18 -10.64 13.08
C LEU A 186 2.03 -12.16 12.96
N PRO A 187 1.20 -12.66 12.01
CA PRO A 187 1.76 -13.14 10.73
C PRO A 187 0.78 -13.00 9.51
N PHE A 188 1.18 -12.85 8.23
CA PHE A 188 2.01 -13.67 7.33
C PHE A 188 2.35 -12.87 6.03
N PRO A 189 3.47 -13.14 5.32
CA PRO A 189 4.83 -13.46 5.75
C PRO A 189 5.65 -12.16 5.81
N PHE A 190 5.54 -11.44 6.93
CA PHE A 190 6.50 -10.41 7.31
C PHE A 190 7.04 -10.80 8.67
N ALA A 191 8.02 -11.70 8.66
CA ALA A 191 8.67 -12.14 9.88
C ALA A 191 9.39 -10.94 10.51
N VAL A 192 8.88 -10.45 11.63
CA VAL A 192 9.71 -9.78 12.64
C VAL A 192 10.36 -10.91 13.44
N ARG A 193 11.69 -11.04 13.32
CA ARG A 193 12.47 -11.96 14.15
C ARG A 193 12.74 -11.29 15.51
N ALA A 194 12.70 -12.10 16.55
CA ALA A 194 12.56 -11.73 17.95
C ALA A 194 13.78 -11.04 18.59
N ASP A 195 14.79 -10.65 17.82
CA ASP A 195 16.13 -10.30 18.34
C ASP A 195 16.68 -8.93 17.91
N SER A 196 15.93 -8.12 17.16
CA SER A 196 16.29 -6.71 16.95
C SER A 196 15.05 -5.87 16.64
N VAL A 197 14.36 -5.42 17.67
CA VAL A 197 13.09 -4.67 17.56
C VAL A 197 13.36 -3.22 17.14
N PRO A 198 12.88 -2.73 15.98
CA PRO A 198 12.59 -1.31 15.83
C PRO A 198 11.33 -1.03 16.65
N GLN A 199 11.42 -0.06 17.57
CA GLN A 199 10.39 0.41 18.52
C GLN A 199 8.94 0.24 18.00
N THR A 200 8.08 -0.30 18.85
CA THR A 200 6.65 -0.51 18.65
C THR A 200 5.91 0.81 18.43
N GLU A 201 5.11 0.90 17.37
CA GLU A 201 4.20 2.03 17.15
C GLU A 201 2.82 1.47 16.81
N ASP A 202 1.97 1.32 17.83
CA ASP A 202 0.64 0.74 17.67
C ASP A 202 -0.22 1.59 16.73
N GLY A 203 -0.78 0.94 15.72
CA GLY A 203 -1.55 1.56 14.65
C GLY A 203 -0.73 2.07 13.46
N ALA A 204 0.59 1.88 13.43
CA ALA A 204 1.44 2.36 12.34
C ALA A 204 1.18 1.60 11.03
N CYS A 205 1.19 2.35 9.92
CA CYS A 205 1.21 1.76 8.58
C CYS A 205 2.61 1.30 8.20
N ILE A 206 2.67 0.15 7.54
CA ILE A 206 3.93 -0.43 7.06
C ILE A 206 3.80 -0.81 5.60
N TRP A 207 4.71 -0.31 4.78
CA TRP A 207 4.97 -0.85 3.45
C TRP A 207 6.18 -1.77 3.47
N ARG A 208 6.06 -2.94 2.86
CA ARG A 208 7.17 -3.88 2.70
C ARG A 208 7.31 -4.28 1.25
N MET A 209 8.56 -4.34 0.80
CA MET A 209 8.94 -4.79 -0.53
C MET A 209 10.01 -5.86 -0.41
N SER A 210 9.82 -6.99 -1.06
CA SER A 210 10.83 -8.05 -1.14
C SER A 210 11.10 -8.44 -2.59
N LEU A 211 12.38 -8.67 -2.90
CA LEU A 211 12.89 -9.05 -4.21
C LEU A 211 13.21 -10.55 -4.19
N LYS A 212 12.33 -11.38 -4.74
CA LYS A 212 12.47 -12.83 -4.60
C LYS A 212 13.71 -13.35 -5.33
N GLY A 213 14.63 -13.95 -4.57
CA GLY A 213 15.84 -14.58 -5.09
C GLY A 213 16.90 -13.59 -5.57
N LYS A 214 16.82 -12.32 -5.14
CA LYS A 214 17.75 -11.27 -5.56
C LYS A 214 18.03 -10.31 -4.41
N THR A 215 19.19 -9.66 -4.45
CA THR A 215 19.60 -8.67 -3.44
C THR A 215 19.78 -7.29 -4.05
N PHE A 216 19.60 -6.27 -3.23
CA PHE A 216 19.90 -4.87 -3.51
C PHE A 216 20.89 -4.32 -2.47
N THR A 217 21.50 -3.18 -2.79
CA THR A 217 22.18 -2.34 -1.80
C THR A 217 21.42 -1.04 -1.61
N THR A 218 21.50 -0.43 -0.43
CA THR A 218 20.88 0.87 -0.13
C THR A 218 21.73 1.63 0.86
N GLN A 219 21.60 2.96 0.87
CA GLN A 219 22.25 3.81 1.86
C GLN A 219 21.21 4.26 2.89
N VAL A 220 21.46 3.95 4.16
CA VAL A 220 20.61 4.36 5.28
C VAL A 220 21.51 4.93 6.38
N ASN A 221 21.25 6.16 6.81
CA ASN A 221 22.07 6.87 7.81
C ASN A 221 23.59 6.87 7.50
N GLY A 222 23.96 6.97 6.22
CA GLY A 222 25.37 6.97 5.79
C GLY A 222 26.04 5.59 5.77
N GLN A 223 25.31 4.52 6.11
CA GLN A 223 25.79 3.14 6.02
C GLN A 223 25.20 2.45 4.79
N GLN A 224 26.07 1.75 4.04
CA GLN A 224 25.62 0.88 2.95
C GLN A 224 25.14 -0.46 3.53
N LEU A 225 23.90 -0.79 3.24
CA LEU A 225 23.25 -2.03 3.65
C LEU A 225 22.98 -2.90 2.42
N THR A 226 23.15 -4.22 2.55
CA THR A 226 22.76 -5.20 1.52
C THR A 226 21.57 -5.99 2.02
N GLY A 227 20.49 -6.08 1.25
CA GLY A 227 19.27 -6.77 1.63
C GLY A 227 18.53 -7.39 0.45
N ASP A 228 17.51 -8.16 0.75
CA ASP A 228 16.49 -8.63 -0.21
C ASP A 228 15.10 -8.05 0.11
N THR A 229 14.96 -7.42 1.28
CA THR A 229 13.69 -6.93 1.79
C THR A 229 13.87 -5.57 2.44
N LEU A 230 13.01 -4.63 2.04
CA LEU A 230 12.91 -3.28 2.56
C LEU A 230 11.56 -3.13 3.28
N GLU A 231 11.58 -2.53 4.46
CA GLU A 231 10.39 -2.21 5.23
C GLU A 231 10.40 -0.73 5.61
N LEU A 232 9.28 -0.08 5.39
CA LEU A 232 9.05 1.34 5.59
C LEU A 232 7.94 1.47 6.62
N VAL A 233 8.31 1.87 7.84
CA VAL A 233 7.42 1.91 8.99
C VAL A 233 7.12 3.36 9.31
N GLU A 234 5.86 3.75 9.23
CA GLU A 234 5.42 5.06 9.72
C GLU A 234 5.85 5.29 11.16
N GLN A 235 6.19 6.54 11.47
CA GLN A 235 6.27 7.01 12.84
C GLN A 235 5.07 7.89 13.17
N ILE A 236 4.19 7.42 14.04
CA ILE A 236 2.97 8.08 14.50
C ILE A 236 3.35 9.15 15.54
N GLY A 237 2.99 10.41 15.24
CA GLY A 237 3.15 11.51 16.18
C GLY A 237 2.10 11.49 17.31
N ASP A 238 2.35 12.28 18.35
CA ASP A 238 1.41 12.42 19.47
C ASP A 238 0.02 12.89 18.99
N GLY A 239 -1.03 12.20 19.43
CA GLY A 239 -2.43 12.53 19.12
C GLY A 239 -2.89 12.11 17.72
N ALA A 240 -2.05 11.46 16.92
CA ALA A 240 -2.46 10.87 15.64
C ALA A 240 -3.37 9.65 15.85
N TYR A 241 -4.32 9.45 14.93
CA TYR A 241 -5.26 8.34 15.00
C TYR A 241 -4.61 7.05 14.48
N PRO A 242 -4.66 5.94 15.24
CA PRO A 242 -4.07 4.67 14.80
C PRO A 242 -4.89 4.08 13.66
N TYR A 243 -4.21 3.61 12.60
CA TYR A 243 -4.89 2.84 11.56
C TYR A 243 -5.25 1.47 12.11
N ARG A 244 -6.54 1.11 12.02
CA ARG A 244 -7.05 -0.17 12.55
C ARG A 244 -7.40 -1.17 11.47
N HIS A 245 -7.68 -0.69 10.27
CA HIS A 245 -8.01 -1.50 9.12
C HIS A 245 -7.91 -0.69 7.82
N PHE A 246 -8.06 -1.41 6.71
CA PHE A 246 -8.24 -0.88 5.37
C PHE A 246 -9.11 -1.86 4.57
N SER A 247 -9.71 -1.39 3.48
CA SER A 247 -10.66 -2.14 2.63
C SER A 247 -10.27 -2.15 1.15
N GLY A 248 -9.11 -1.58 0.80
CA GLY A 248 -8.60 -1.71 -0.56
C GLY A 248 -7.14 -1.38 -0.74
N ILE A 249 -6.58 -1.89 -1.83
CA ILE A 249 -5.28 -1.51 -2.37
C ILE A 249 -5.46 -1.17 -3.84
N ASP A 250 -5.11 0.06 -4.22
CA ASP A 250 -4.95 0.40 -5.63
C ASP A 250 -3.49 0.15 -6.02
N VAL A 251 -3.24 -0.61 -7.08
CA VAL A 251 -1.92 -0.75 -7.71
C VAL A 251 -1.99 -0.19 -9.11
N LYS A 252 -1.38 0.98 -9.28
CA LYS A 252 -1.28 1.68 -10.57
C LYS A 252 0.13 1.61 -11.08
N GLY A 253 0.28 1.66 -12.40
CA GLY A 253 1.62 1.73 -12.95
C GLY A 253 1.68 2.02 -14.43
N SER A 254 2.88 2.35 -14.87
CA SER A 254 3.25 2.48 -16.28
C SER A 254 4.24 1.39 -16.58
N ALA A 255 3.80 0.37 -17.29
CA ALA A 255 4.64 -0.74 -17.73
C ALA A 255 3.99 -1.34 -18.98
N GLY A 256 4.70 -2.17 -19.75
CA GLY A 256 4.03 -2.91 -20.84
C GLY A 256 2.89 -3.78 -20.28
N SER A 257 3.15 -4.50 -19.20
CA SER A 257 2.17 -5.24 -18.38
C SER A 257 2.82 -5.70 -17.08
N TYR A 258 2.00 -6.13 -16.11
CA TYR A 258 2.45 -6.97 -14.99
C TYR A 258 1.43 -8.08 -14.70
N THR A 259 1.87 -9.11 -13.99
CA THR A 259 1.03 -10.23 -13.59
C THR A 259 1.01 -10.35 -12.09
N ILE A 260 -0.17 -10.23 -11.48
CA ILE A 260 -0.40 -10.58 -10.09
C ILE A 260 -0.47 -12.10 -10.02
N VAL A 261 0.52 -12.71 -9.36
CA VAL A 261 0.65 -14.16 -9.22
C VAL A 261 -0.12 -14.65 -8.00
N ASN A 262 -0.12 -13.86 -6.92
CA ASN A 262 -0.87 -14.17 -5.72
C ASN A 262 -1.27 -12.88 -4.99
N GLU A 263 -2.37 -12.93 -4.26
CA GLU A 263 -2.83 -11.87 -3.38
C GLU A 263 -3.48 -12.49 -2.14
N ALA A 264 -3.36 -11.84 -0.99
CA ALA A 264 -3.96 -12.32 0.26
C ALA A 264 -4.20 -11.15 1.22
N THR A 265 -5.18 -11.30 2.09
CA THR A 265 -5.44 -10.40 3.20
C THR A 265 -5.34 -11.13 4.54
N ALA A 266 -4.94 -10.40 5.57
CA ALA A 266 -5.11 -10.78 6.97
C ALA A 266 -6.33 -10.01 7.51
N LEU A 267 -7.24 -10.72 8.16
CA LEU A 267 -8.46 -10.12 8.73
C LEU A 267 -8.19 -9.64 10.16
N VAL A 268 -9.00 -8.68 10.62
CA VAL A 268 -9.15 -8.38 12.04
C VAL A 268 -9.64 -9.66 12.74
N SER A 269 -8.83 -10.25 13.61
CA SER A 269 -9.31 -11.34 14.48
C SER A 269 -10.42 -10.81 15.38
N ALA A 270 -11.59 -11.46 15.37
CA ALA A 270 -12.76 -11.05 16.17
C ALA A 270 -12.55 -11.18 17.69
N ASP A 271 -11.43 -11.75 18.14
CA ASP A 271 -11.17 -12.00 19.55
C ASP A 271 -10.50 -10.80 20.25
N GLY A 272 -11.30 -9.75 20.41
CA GLY A 272 -11.23 -8.83 21.55
C GLY A 272 -11.98 -9.38 22.78
N ALA A 273 -12.28 -10.68 22.81
CA ALA A 273 -12.97 -11.34 23.91
C ALA A 273 -12.12 -12.48 24.49
N GLN A 274 -11.30 -12.10 25.48
CA GLN A 274 -10.74 -12.94 26.56
C GLN A 274 -9.90 -14.18 26.19
N ALA A 275 -8.62 -14.12 26.57
CA ALA A 275 -8.08 -15.07 27.54
C ALA A 275 -6.99 -14.36 28.36
N ARG A 276 -7.04 -14.59 29.68
CA ARG A 276 -6.25 -13.96 30.74
C ARG A 276 -4.75 -14.19 30.61
#